data_AF-A0A2D8BA93-F1
#
_entry.id   AF-A0A2D8BA93-F1
#
_cell.length_a   1.000
_cell.length_b   1.000
_cell.length_c   1.000
_cell.angle_alpha   90.00
_cell.angle_beta   90.00
_cell.angle_gamma   90.00
#
_symmetry.space_group_name_H-M   'P 1'
#
loop_
_entity.id
_entity.type
_entity.pdbx_description
1 polymer ?
#
loop_
_entity_poly.entity_id
_entity_poly.type
_entity_poly.pdbx_seq_one_letter_code
_entity_poly.pdbx_strand_id
1 'polypeptide(L)' 'SVHLLAIRPRRGPNGWLGLERHYGFEYSTGGEDRHAGRIVLHGRKLKALAGPVAQSSESGPI' A
#
# COMPACT_ATOMS: atom_id res chain seq x y z
N SER A 1 3.25 -3.58 -11.25
CA SER A 1 1.97 -4.32 -11.45
C SER A 1 1.10 -4.11 -10.22
N VAL A 2 -0.24 -4.29 -10.29
CA VAL A 2 -1.13 -4.23 -9.11
C VAL A 2 -2.10 -5.40 -9.17
N HIS A 3 -2.30 -6.10 -8.05
CA HIS A 3 -3.22 -7.23 -7.98
C HIS A 3 -3.93 -7.30 -6.62
N LEU A 4 -5.16 -7.82 -6.64
CA LEU A 4 -5.94 -8.05 -5.42
C LEU A 4 -5.42 -9.31 -4.73
N LEU A 5 -5.07 -9.18 -3.44
CA LEU A 5 -4.61 -10.29 -2.61
C LEU A 5 -5.74 -10.91 -1.79
N ALA A 6 -6.64 -10.07 -1.27
CA ALA A 6 -7.74 -10.52 -0.42
C ALA A 6 -8.87 -9.49 -0.40
N ILE A 7 -10.09 -9.99 -0.19
CA ILE A 7 -11.27 -9.17 0.09
C ILE A 7 -12.02 -9.73 1.30
N ARG A 8 -12.43 -8.86 2.22
CA ARG A 8 -13.13 -9.24 3.46
C ARG A 8 -14.24 -8.23 3.79
N PRO A 9 -15.44 -8.66 4.20
CA PRO A 9 -16.40 -7.76 4.82
C PRO A 9 -15.89 -7.26 6.17
N ARG A 10 -15.95 -5.95 6.42
CA ARG A 10 -15.57 -5.34 7.70
C ARG A 10 -16.52 -4.20 8.06
N ARG A 11 -16.90 -4.08 9.34
CA ARG A 11 -17.73 -2.97 9.83
C ARG A 11 -16.89 -1.70 9.95
N GLY A 12 -17.39 -0.59 9.41
CA GLY A 12 -16.75 0.72 9.44
C GLY A 12 -17.10 1.53 10.68
N PRO A 13 -16.42 2.68 10.89
CA PRO A 13 -16.69 3.57 12.02
C PRO A 13 -18.12 4.14 12.03
N ASN A 14 -18.79 4.17 10.87
CA ASN A 14 -20.19 4.58 10.73
C ASN A 14 -21.19 3.44 11.02
N GLY A 15 -20.73 2.29 11.51
CA GLY A 15 -21.56 1.14 11.82
C GLY A 15 -21.96 0.29 10.62
N TRP A 16 -21.73 0.73 9.38
CA TRP A 16 -22.10 -0.03 8.17
C TRP A 16 -21.01 -1.01 7.74
N LEU A 17 -21.41 -2.10 7.08
CA LEU A 17 -20.46 -3.01 6.43
C LEU A 17 -19.86 -2.35 5.18
N GLY A 18 -18.57 -2.58 4.98
CA GLY A 18 -17.85 -2.23 3.78
C GLY A 18 -16.82 -3.31 3.44
N LEU A 19 -16.30 -3.25 2.22
CA LEU A 19 -15.27 -4.20 1.77
C LEU A 19 -13.89 -3.69 2.16
N GLU A 20 -13.16 -4.49 2.91
CA GLU A 20 -11.73 -4.37 3.09
C GLU A 20 -11.02 -5.09 1.95
N ARG A 21 -10.17 -4.38 1.22
CA ARG A 21 -9.45 -4.88 0.04
C ARG A 21 -7.96 -4.70 0.26
N HIS A 22 -7.22 -5.79 0.14
CA HIS A 22 -5.75 -5.78 0.19
C HIS A 22 -5.21 -5.91 -1.22
N TYR A 23 -4.40 -4.96 -1.64
CA TYR A 23 -3.70 -5.02 -2.92
C TYR A 23 -2.20 -5.17 -2.68
N GLY A 24 -1.58 -6.04 -3.48
CA GLY A 24 -0.14 -6.09 -3.65
C GLY A 24 0.24 -5.30 -4.90
N PHE A 25 1.36 -4.60 -4.85
CA PHE A 25 1.89 -3.94 -6.03
C PHE A 25 3.41 -4.02 -6.06
N GLU A 26 3.96 -3.82 -7.25
CA GLU A 26 5.40 -3.68 -7.46
C GLU A 26 5.70 -2.28 -8.02
N TYR A 27 6.76 -1.66 -7.53
CA TYR A 27 7.22 -0.34 -7.97
C TYR A 27 8.75 -0.33 -8.10
N SER A 28 9.26 0.65 -8.85
CA SER A 28 10.69 0.92 -9.01
C SER A 28 10.89 2.41 -8.77
N THR A 29 12.02 2.78 -8.19
CA THR A 29 12.38 4.20 -8.01
C THR A 29 13.21 4.70 -9.19
N GLY A 30 14.06 3.84 -9.76
CA GLY A 30 15.02 4.22 -10.82
C GLY A 30 14.95 3.38 -12.11
N GLY A 31 14.00 2.47 -12.24
CA GLY A 31 13.86 1.54 -13.37
C GLY A 31 14.64 0.22 -13.23
N GLU A 32 15.71 0.22 -12.43
CA GLU A 32 16.62 -0.92 -12.25
C GLU A 32 16.26 -1.82 -11.06
N ASP A 33 15.43 -1.32 -10.14
CA ASP A 33 15.02 -2.02 -8.92
C ASP A 33 13.54 -2.41 -8.94
N ARG A 34 13.17 -3.42 -8.15
CA ARG A 34 11.77 -3.78 -7.97
C ARG A 34 11.46 -4.01 -6.50
N HIS A 35 10.61 -3.15 -5.98
CA HIS A 35 10.14 -3.16 -4.61
C HIS A 35 8.70 -3.64 -4.54
N ALA A 36 8.40 -4.48 -3.57
CA ALA A 36 7.03 -4.85 -3.25
C ALA A 36 6.39 -3.79 -2.35
N GLY A 37 5.12 -3.51 -2.59
CA GLY A 37 4.29 -2.63 -1.79
C GLY A 37 2.91 -3.22 -1.50
N ARG A 38 2.22 -2.64 -0.53
CA ARG A 38 0.89 -3.09 -0.11
C ARG A 38 -0.03 -1.93 0.21
N ILE A 39 -1.29 -2.07 -0.21
CA ILE A 39 -2.38 -1.15 0.09
C ILE A 39 -3.48 -1.92 0.82
N VAL A 40 -4.04 -1.31 1.87
CA VAL A 40 -5.27 -1.78 2.51
C VAL A 40 -6.30 -0.67 2.43
N LEU A 41 -7.42 -0.94 1.75
CA LEU A 41 -8.57 -0.04 1.67
C LEU A 41 -9.75 -0.60 2.44
N HIS A 42 -10.49 0.24 3.16
CA HIS A 42 -11.83 -0.11 3.66
C HIS A 42 -12.87 0.84 3.06
N GLY A 43 -13.71 0.30 2.17
CA GLY A 43 -14.54 1.13 1.30
C GLY A 43 -13.67 2.05 0.44
N ARG A 44 -13.85 3.37 0.61
CA ARG A 44 -13.05 4.41 -0.08
C ARG A 44 -11.90 4.96 0.76
N LYS A 45 -11.70 4.46 1.98
CA LYS A 45 -10.68 4.97 2.91
C LYS A 45 -9.41 4.13 2.83
N LEU A 46 -8.26 4.80 2.74
CA LEU A 46 -6.95 4.17 2.92
C LEU A 46 -6.74 3.86 4.40
N LYS A 47 -6.48 2.59 4.71
CA LYS A 47 -6.23 2.11 6.08
C LYS A 47 -4.75 1.90 6.33
N ALA A 48 -4.02 1.40 5.34
CA ALA A 48 -2.58 1.22 5.40
C ALA A 48 -1.97 1.32 4.01
N LEU A 49 -0.76 1.86 3.96
CA LEU A 49 0.12 1.88 2.79
C LEU A 49 1.52 1.50 3.28
N ALA A 50 2.12 0.51 2.63
CA ALA A 50 3.52 0.13 2.83
C ALA A 50 4.23 0.22 1.48
N GLY A 51 5.29 1.04 1.43
CA GLY A 51 5.90 1.46 0.17
C GLY A 51 5.07 2.55 -0.55
N PRO A 52 5.69 3.47 -1.29
CA PRO A 52 7.14 3.64 -1.41
C PRO A 52 7.74 4.18 -0.10
N VAL A 53 8.83 3.57 0.34
CA VAL A 53 9.61 4.13 1.45
C VAL A 53 10.39 5.30 0.86
N ALA A 54 10.26 6.51 1.41
CA ALA A 54 11.10 7.61 0.98
C ALA A 54 12.56 7.18 1.18
N GLN A 55 13.35 7.14 0.11
CA GLN A 55 14.80 6.97 0.25
C GLN A 55 15.30 8.19 1.01
N SER A 56 15.71 7.98 2.26
CA SER A 56 16.54 8.95 2.97
C SER A 56 17.82 9.07 2.17
N SER A 57 17.99 10.19 1.48
CA SER A 57 19.23 10.56 0.81
C SER A 57 20.33 10.58 1.87
N GLU A 58 21.18 9.56 1.86
CA GLU A 58 22.37 9.52 2.69
C GLU A 58 23.33 10.60 2.15
N SER A 59 23.46 11.69 2.90
CA SER A 59 24.46 12.72 2.65
C SER A 59 25.84 12.09 2.76
N GLY A 60 26.56 12.00 1.63
CA GLY A 60 27.93 11.49 1.58
C GLY A 60 28.89 12.29 2.47
N PRO A 61 30.06 11.71 2.83
CA PRO A 61 30.98 12.35 3.75
C PRO A 61 31.62 13.60 3.13
N ILE A 62 31.76 14.63 3.96
CA ILE A 62 32.56 15.85 3.75
C ILE A 62 34.04 15.55 3.60
#